data_AF-A0A3D5IW25-F1
#
_entry.id   AF-A0A3D5IW25-F1
#
_cell.length_a   1.000
_cell.length_b   1.000
_cell.length_c   1.000
_cell.angle_alpha   90.00
_cell.angle_beta   90.00
_cell.angle_gamma   90.00
#
_symmetry.space_group_name_H-M   'P 1'
#
loop_
_entity.id
_entity.type
_entity.pdbx_description
1 polymer ?
#
loop_
_entity_poly.entity_id
_entity_poly.type
_entity_poly.pdbx_seq_one_letter_code
_entity_poly.pdbx_strand_id
1 'polypeptide(L)'
;MFLFFLFSTGLFAQSNLKVQTAIPIDSIRLSDPFILADKNTQTYYMTGTGGKLWKSKDLKLWDGPFTVVETDPDSWMGKRPMIWAAEIHQFKDKYYYFATFTNREVIIDTVKGNKIERRASHILVSDSPEGPYKPMEDKTYLPADKPTLDGTFWIDKDNKPYMVYCYEWLQNWDGTIEKIQLKPDLSGSIGEGELLFKASDSPWSKERTEDGKIKPNKVTDGPFLFETQTGKLGMIWTSWVFG
;
A
#
# COMPACT_ATOMS: atom_id res chain seq x y z
N MET A 1 -8.98 35.79 30.35
CA MET A 1 -8.64 36.17 28.96
C MET A 1 -8.82 34.92 28.10
N PHE A 2 -9.74 34.97 27.14
CA PHE A 2 -10.30 33.82 26.42
C PHE A 2 -9.25 33.03 25.63
N LEU A 3 -9.21 31.70 25.80
CA LEU A 3 -8.47 30.78 24.93
C LEU A 3 -9.45 30.18 23.92
N PHE A 4 -9.32 30.57 22.65
CA PHE A 4 -10.05 29.95 21.54
C PHE A 4 -9.40 28.61 21.20
N PHE A 5 -10.11 27.50 21.41
CA PHE A 5 -9.76 26.21 20.81
C PHE A 5 -10.39 26.12 19.43
N LEU A 6 -9.57 26.26 18.38
CA LEU A 6 -9.94 25.90 17.01
C LEU A 6 -9.85 24.37 16.88
N PHE A 7 -10.98 23.68 17.03
CA PHE A 7 -11.10 22.30 16.61
C PHE A 7 -11.19 22.24 15.08
N SER A 8 -10.07 21.89 14.44
CA SER A 8 -10.04 21.44 13.05
C SER A 8 -10.55 20.00 12.99
N THR A 9 -11.85 19.82 12.73
CA THR A 9 -12.40 18.51 12.36
C THR A 9 -12.18 18.31 10.86
N GLY A 10 -11.10 17.65 10.50
CA GLY A 10 -10.90 17.09 9.16
C GLY A 10 -11.84 15.91 8.93
N LEU A 11 -13.11 16.20 8.59
CA LEU A 11 -14.01 15.21 8.03
C LEU A 11 -13.56 14.94 6.59
N PHE A 12 -12.74 13.91 6.39
CA PHE A 12 -12.67 13.26 5.07
C PHE A 12 -13.96 12.47 4.88
N ALA A 13 -15.01 13.18 4.46
CA ALA A 13 -16.11 12.55 3.77
C ALA A 13 -15.53 11.98 2.48
N GLN A 14 -15.57 10.65 2.32
CA GLN A 14 -15.46 10.04 0.99
C GLN A 14 -16.68 10.53 0.20
N SER A 15 -16.52 11.67 -0.48
CA SER A 15 -17.50 12.12 -1.46
C SER A 15 -17.55 11.07 -2.57
N ASN A 16 -18.75 10.72 -3.02
CA ASN A 16 -18.93 10.00 -4.27
C ASN A 16 -18.45 10.95 -5.38
N LEU A 17 -17.14 10.92 -5.65
CA LEU A 17 -16.53 11.63 -6.76
C LEU A 17 -17.24 11.16 -8.03
N LYS A 18 -17.81 12.10 -8.77
CA LYS A 18 -18.41 11.80 -10.07
C LYS A 18 -17.30 11.37 -11.02
N VAL A 19 -17.57 10.33 -11.80
CA VAL A 19 -16.69 9.94 -12.91
C VAL A 19 -16.62 11.10 -13.88
N GLN A 20 -15.39 11.47 -14.23
CA GLN A 20 -15.04 12.48 -15.20
C GLN A 20 -14.22 11.86 -16.31
N THR A 21 -14.19 12.52 -17.47
CA THR A 21 -13.47 12.05 -18.65
C THR A 21 -12.42 13.07 -19.08
N ALA A 22 -11.33 12.58 -19.68
CA ALA A 22 -10.26 13.41 -20.23
C ALA A 22 -9.66 14.40 -19.23
N ILE A 23 -9.42 13.96 -17.99
CA ILE A 23 -8.80 14.75 -16.94
C ILE A 23 -7.28 14.76 -17.13
N PRO A 24 -6.63 15.94 -17.20
CA PRO A 24 -5.18 16.03 -17.22
C PRO A 24 -4.55 15.41 -15.96
N ILE A 25 -3.43 14.71 -16.11
CA ILE A 25 -2.77 14.01 -14.99
C ILE A 25 -2.43 14.93 -13.80
N ASP A 26 -2.08 16.19 -14.05
CA ASP A 26 -1.76 17.19 -13.01
C ASP A 26 -2.98 17.66 -12.20
N SER A 27 -4.19 17.34 -12.67
CA SER A 27 -5.46 17.64 -12.01
C SER A 27 -5.90 16.52 -11.08
N ILE A 28 -5.22 15.36 -11.10
CA ILE A 28 -5.49 14.23 -10.22
C ILE A 28 -4.69 14.41 -8.92
N ARG A 29 -5.41 14.51 -7.80
CA ARG A 29 -4.80 14.47 -6.46
C ARG A 29 -4.84 13.06 -5.93
N LEU A 30 -3.69 12.40 -5.92
CA LEU A 30 -3.53 11.02 -5.49
C LEU A 30 -2.17 10.84 -4.81
N SER A 31 -2.17 10.16 -3.66
CA SER A 31 -0.95 9.64 -3.03
C SER A 31 -0.72 8.21 -3.47
N ASP A 32 0.54 7.82 -3.52
CA ASP A 32 0.98 6.45 -3.83
C ASP A 32 0.46 5.93 -5.18
N PRO A 33 0.66 6.68 -6.30
CA PRO A 33 0.16 6.28 -7.60
C PRO A 33 0.92 5.06 -8.12
N PHE A 34 0.18 3.98 -8.40
CA PHE A 34 0.67 2.81 -9.11
C PHE A 34 0.01 2.75 -10.49
N ILE A 35 0.78 2.46 -11.54
CA ILE A 35 0.26 2.33 -12.92
C ILE A 35 0.53 0.93 -13.48
N LEU A 36 -0.55 0.19 -13.76
CA LEU A 36 -0.52 -1.00 -14.59
C LEU A 36 -0.59 -0.61 -16.07
N ALA A 37 0.42 -0.99 -16.86
CA ALA A 37 0.39 -0.92 -18.32
C ALA A 37 -0.18 -2.23 -18.89
N ASP A 38 -1.50 -2.29 -19.05
CA ASP A 38 -2.19 -3.51 -19.45
C ASP A 38 -2.18 -3.73 -20.96
N LYS A 39 -1.51 -4.81 -21.39
CA LYS A 39 -1.37 -5.15 -22.81
C LYS A 39 -2.66 -5.72 -23.41
N ASN A 40 -3.49 -6.39 -22.62
CA ASN A 40 -4.71 -7.05 -23.10
C ASN A 40 -5.74 -6.03 -23.59
N THR A 41 -5.89 -4.93 -22.86
CA THR A 41 -6.85 -3.85 -23.17
C THR A 41 -6.20 -2.66 -23.89
N GLN A 42 -4.86 -2.66 -24.02
CA GLN A 42 -4.08 -1.52 -24.52
C GLN A 42 -4.44 -0.23 -23.76
N THR A 43 -4.40 -0.31 -22.43
CA THR A 43 -4.82 0.76 -21.50
C THR A 43 -3.88 0.83 -20.31
N TYR A 44 -3.64 2.04 -19.82
CA TYR A 44 -2.99 2.28 -18.54
C TYR A 44 -4.04 2.41 -17.45
N TYR A 45 -3.84 1.71 -16.33
CA TYR A 45 -4.71 1.74 -15.17
C TYR A 45 -3.93 2.27 -13.97
N MET A 46 -4.38 3.39 -13.41
CA MET A 46 -3.76 4.00 -12.24
C MET A 46 -4.64 3.81 -11.00
N THR A 47 -4.05 3.35 -9.91
CA THR A 47 -4.67 3.31 -8.58
C THR A 47 -3.71 3.88 -7.54
N GLY A 48 -4.11 3.87 -6.27
CA GLY A 48 -3.31 4.36 -5.16
C GLY A 48 -4.15 4.54 -3.90
N THR A 49 -3.70 5.40 -3.00
CA THR A 49 -4.43 5.67 -1.75
C THR A 49 -5.86 6.18 -2.02
N GLY A 50 -6.82 5.60 -1.32
CA GLY A 50 -8.26 5.83 -1.51
C GLY A 50 -8.98 4.75 -2.33
N GLY A 51 -8.25 3.81 -2.93
CA GLY A 51 -8.84 2.59 -3.49
C GLY A 51 -9.62 2.79 -4.79
N LYS A 52 -9.34 3.88 -5.52
CA LYS A 52 -10.03 4.23 -6.77
C LYS A 52 -9.18 3.88 -8.00
N LEU A 53 -9.85 3.72 -9.13
CA LEU A 53 -9.21 3.45 -10.42
C LEU A 53 -9.35 4.63 -11.37
N TRP A 54 -8.30 4.93 -12.11
CA TRP A 54 -8.29 5.80 -13.27
C TRP A 54 -7.80 5.01 -14.48
N LYS A 55 -8.26 5.35 -15.68
CA LYS A 55 -7.76 4.73 -16.92
C LYS A 55 -7.38 5.74 -17.98
N SER A 56 -6.35 5.43 -18.75
CA SER A 56 -5.82 6.30 -19.81
C SER A 56 -5.32 5.50 -20.99
N LYS A 57 -5.38 6.10 -22.19
CA LYS A 57 -4.74 5.55 -23.40
C LYS A 57 -3.34 6.12 -23.65
N ASP A 58 -2.96 7.23 -23.00
CA ASP A 58 -1.77 8.00 -23.37
C ASP A 58 -0.97 8.55 -22.18
N LEU A 59 -1.36 8.22 -20.95
CA LEU A 59 -0.82 8.73 -19.67
C LEU A 59 -1.03 10.22 -19.43
N LYS A 60 -1.66 10.95 -20.35
CA LYS A 60 -1.90 12.40 -20.25
C LYS A 60 -3.31 12.70 -19.79
N LEU A 61 -4.28 12.04 -20.42
CA LEU A 61 -5.70 12.23 -20.15
C LEU A 61 -6.28 10.96 -19.53
N TRP A 62 -7.01 11.14 -18.44
CA TRP A 62 -7.49 10.07 -17.59
C TRP A 62 -9.00 10.16 -17.37
N ASP A 63 -9.65 9.01 -17.39
CA ASP A 63 -11.05 8.86 -16.99
C ASP A 63 -11.11 8.26 -15.58
N GLY A 64 -12.03 8.74 -14.74
CA GLY A 64 -12.19 8.28 -13.36
C GLY A 64 -12.68 9.38 -12.41
N PRO A 65 -12.65 9.14 -11.09
CA PRO A 65 -12.27 7.90 -10.43
C PRO A 65 -13.40 6.86 -10.44
N PHE A 66 -13.08 5.60 -10.72
CA PHE A 66 -14.01 4.47 -10.62
C PHE A 66 -13.88 3.75 -9.28
N THR A 67 -14.99 3.26 -8.74
CA THR A 67 -14.99 2.34 -7.58
C THR A 67 -14.85 0.92 -8.11
N VAL A 68 -13.76 0.24 -7.72
CA VAL A 68 -13.42 -1.09 -8.24
C VAL A 68 -13.17 -2.12 -7.15
N VAL A 69 -13.21 -1.73 -5.87
CA VAL A 69 -12.90 -2.60 -4.73
C VAL A 69 -14.19 -2.92 -3.96
N GLU A 70 -14.38 -4.21 -3.68
CA GLU A 70 -15.35 -4.72 -2.71
C GLU A 70 -14.58 -5.30 -1.51
N THR A 71 -14.87 -4.85 -0.30
CA THR A 71 -14.25 -5.34 0.94
C THR A 71 -15.21 -6.26 1.69
N ASP A 72 -14.69 -7.18 2.51
CA ASP A 72 -15.51 -8.01 3.42
C ASP A 72 -15.71 -7.26 4.76
N PRO A 73 -16.91 -6.72 5.04
CA PRO A 73 -17.18 -5.98 6.28
C PRO A 73 -17.17 -6.86 7.53
N ASP A 74 -17.30 -8.17 7.38
CA ASP A 74 -17.29 -9.16 8.46
C ASP A 74 -15.87 -9.73 8.70
N SER A 75 -14.89 -9.31 7.89
CA SER A 75 -13.48 -9.60 8.11
C SER A 75 -12.83 -8.65 9.13
N TRP A 76 -11.54 -8.87 9.40
CA TRP A 76 -10.75 -7.96 10.23
C TRP A 76 -10.66 -6.54 9.68
N MET A 77 -10.89 -6.33 8.37
CA MET A 77 -10.90 -5.01 7.75
C MET A 77 -12.02 -4.11 8.31
N GLY A 78 -13.08 -4.73 8.84
CA GLY A 78 -14.25 -4.02 9.36
C GLY A 78 -15.10 -3.36 8.27
N LYS A 79 -16.12 -2.61 8.68
CA LYS A 79 -17.16 -2.10 7.78
C LYS A 79 -16.69 -1.03 6.78
N ARG A 80 -15.66 -0.26 7.15
CA ARG A 80 -15.18 0.91 6.39
C ARG A 80 -13.66 1.07 6.55
N PRO A 81 -12.86 0.10 6.04
CA PRO A 81 -11.41 0.22 6.10
C PRO A 81 -10.95 1.43 5.31
N MET A 82 -9.85 2.05 5.75
CA MET A 82 -9.07 2.91 4.85
C MET A 82 -8.30 2.02 3.88
N ILE A 83 -8.11 2.48 2.64
CA ILE A 83 -7.33 1.78 1.61
C ILE A 83 -6.14 2.66 1.26
N TRP A 84 -4.92 2.18 1.49
CA TRP A 84 -3.66 2.89 1.24
C TRP A 84 -2.80 2.15 0.23
N ALA A 85 -2.01 2.92 -0.54
CA ALA A 85 -0.93 2.45 -1.41
C ALA A 85 -1.31 1.21 -2.24
N ALA A 86 -2.41 1.31 -2.97
CA ALA A 86 -2.87 0.21 -3.78
C ALA A 86 -2.00 0.01 -5.03
N GLU A 87 -1.82 -1.25 -5.42
CA GLU A 87 -1.17 -1.69 -6.64
C GLU A 87 -2.04 -2.73 -7.36
N ILE A 88 -1.93 -2.79 -8.69
CA ILE A 88 -2.64 -3.78 -9.51
C ILE A 88 -1.61 -4.59 -10.30
N HIS A 89 -1.56 -5.89 -10.01
CA HIS A 89 -0.65 -6.81 -10.67
C HIS A 89 -1.41 -7.79 -11.54
N GLN A 90 -1.01 -7.92 -12.80
CA GLN A 90 -1.45 -9.03 -13.64
C GLN A 90 -0.60 -10.26 -13.31
N PHE A 91 -1.24 -11.36 -12.93
CA PHE A 91 -0.56 -12.62 -12.70
C PHE A 91 -1.39 -13.77 -13.27
N LYS A 92 -0.78 -14.54 -14.18
CA LYS A 92 -1.50 -15.52 -15.01
C LYS A 92 -2.68 -14.82 -15.72
N ASP A 93 -3.88 -15.37 -15.63
CA ASP A 93 -5.07 -14.89 -16.33
C ASP A 93 -5.94 -13.94 -15.49
N LYS A 94 -5.44 -13.46 -14.34
CA LYS A 94 -6.20 -12.64 -13.38
C LYS A 94 -5.44 -11.37 -12.98
N TYR A 95 -6.18 -10.46 -12.37
CA TYR A 95 -5.69 -9.20 -11.83
C TYR A 95 -5.81 -9.21 -10.31
N TYR A 96 -4.75 -8.80 -9.64
CA TYR A 96 -4.64 -8.84 -8.18
C TYR A 96 -4.41 -7.44 -7.64
N TYR A 97 -5.26 -7.03 -6.72
CA TYR A 97 -5.25 -5.73 -6.07
C TYR A 97 -4.57 -5.87 -4.72
N PHE A 98 -3.31 -5.43 -4.65
CA PHE A 98 -2.55 -5.38 -3.42
C PHE A 98 -2.82 -4.03 -2.79
N ALA A 99 -3.31 -3.99 -1.55
CA ALA A 99 -3.50 -2.72 -0.86
C ALA A 99 -3.41 -2.91 0.65
N THR A 100 -3.09 -1.82 1.32
CA THR A 100 -3.10 -1.77 2.79
C THR A 100 -4.50 -1.38 3.26
N PHE A 101 -5.10 -2.23 4.07
CA PHE A 101 -6.39 -1.96 4.70
C PHE A 101 -6.18 -1.62 6.17
N THR A 102 -6.70 -0.47 6.62
CA THR A 102 -6.62 -0.04 8.03
C THR A 102 -8.00 -0.09 8.67
N ASN A 103 -8.14 -0.90 9.72
CA ASN A 103 -9.31 -0.92 10.59
C ASN A 103 -9.04 -0.09 11.85
N ARG A 104 -9.61 1.11 11.88
CA ARG A 104 -9.46 2.09 12.97
C ARG A 104 -10.18 1.72 14.27
N GLU A 105 -11.09 0.74 14.22
CA GLU A 105 -11.84 0.28 15.39
C GLU A 105 -11.06 -0.77 16.20
N VAL A 106 -9.99 -1.34 15.64
CA VAL A 106 -9.17 -2.36 16.28
C VAL A 106 -7.81 -1.77 16.63
N ILE A 107 -7.49 -1.70 17.92
CA ILE A 107 -6.19 -1.26 18.41
C ILE A 107 -5.38 -2.50 18.80
N ILE A 108 -4.19 -2.64 18.23
CA ILE A 108 -3.32 -3.80 18.42
C ILE A 108 -2.17 -3.52 19.40
N ASP A 109 -1.84 -2.24 19.62
CA ASP A 109 -0.78 -1.83 20.54
C ASP A 109 -0.91 -0.36 20.96
N THR A 110 -0.11 0.08 21.94
CA THR A 110 0.10 1.49 22.28
C THR A 110 1.59 1.75 22.53
N VAL A 111 2.24 2.42 21.58
CA VAL A 111 3.68 2.69 21.63
C VAL A 111 3.92 4.19 21.76
N LYS A 112 4.66 4.61 22.80
CA LYS A 112 4.98 6.03 23.08
C LYS A 112 3.73 6.93 23.10
N GLY A 113 2.60 6.40 23.59
CA GLY A 113 1.33 7.12 23.65
C GLY A 113 0.51 7.12 22.36
N ASN A 114 1.03 6.56 21.26
CA ASN A 114 0.30 6.39 20.01
C ASN A 114 -0.48 5.07 20.02
N LYS A 115 -1.79 5.12 19.78
CA LYS A 115 -2.60 3.92 19.54
C LYS A 115 -2.26 3.38 18.15
N ILE A 116 -1.90 2.10 18.09
CA ILE A 116 -1.59 1.43 16.83
C ILE A 116 -2.86 0.74 16.34
N GLU A 117 -3.45 1.26 15.28
CA GLU A 117 -4.60 0.66 14.61
C GLU A 117 -4.17 -0.60 13.86
N ARG A 118 -5.07 -1.59 13.75
CA ARG A 118 -4.82 -2.76 12.92
C ARG A 118 -4.77 -2.34 11.46
N ARG A 119 -3.62 -2.53 10.83
CA ARG A 119 -3.46 -2.40 9.38
C ARG A 119 -2.63 -3.53 8.83
N ALA A 120 -2.98 -3.99 7.64
CA ALA A 120 -2.21 -4.98 6.93
C ALA A 120 -2.41 -4.86 5.42
N SER A 121 -1.35 -5.16 4.67
CA SER A 121 -1.49 -5.42 3.25
C SER A 121 -2.24 -6.72 3.00
N HIS A 122 -3.16 -6.69 2.03
CA HIS A 122 -4.02 -7.80 1.67
C HIS A 122 -4.24 -7.82 0.16
N ILE A 123 -4.60 -8.98 -0.38
CA ILE A 123 -4.79 -9.20 -1.81
C ILE A 123 -6.27 -9.44 -2.11
N LEU A 124 -6.79 -8.70 -3.08
CA LEU A 124 -8.09 -8.96 -3.70
C LEU A 124 -7.89 -9.42 -5.15
N VAL A 125 -8.89 -10.05 -5.77
CA VAL A 125 -8.78 -10.59 -7.14
C VAL A 125 -9.94 -10.15 -8.03
N SER A 126 -9.64 -10.01 -9.32
CA SER A 126 -10.62 -9.82 -10.38
C SER A 126 -10.22 -10.55 -11.66
N ASP A 127 -11.22 -10.83 -12.50
CA ASP A 127 -11.02 -11.30 -13.88
C ASP A 127 -10.77 -10.15 -14.87
N SER A 128 -10.86 -8.89 -14.40
CA SER A 128 -10.72 -7.68 -15.21
C SER A 128 -9.83 -6.64 -14.51
N PRO A 129 -9.01 -5.86 -15.25
CA PRO A 129 -8.24 -4.77 -14.64
C PRO A 129 -9.16 -3.67 -14.07
N GLU A 130 -10.42 -3.59 -14.53
CA GLU A 130 -11.43 -2.63 -14.08
C GLU A 130 -12.24 -3.13 -12.86
N GLY A 131 -11.91 -4.31 -12.32
CA GLY A 131 -12.64 -4.89 -11.20
C GLY A 131 -13.99 -5.51 -11.60
N PRO A 132 -14.88 -5.78 -10.63
CA PRO A 132 -14.66 -5.58 -9.20
C PRO A 132 -13.59 -6.52 -8.65
N TYR A 133 -12.73 -6.01 -7.77
CA TYR A 133 -11.75 -6.74 -6.99
C TYR A 133 -12.39 -7.20 -5.68
N LYS A 134 -12.35 -8.51 -5.42
CA LYS A 134 -13.02 -9.14 -4.29
C LYS A 134 -12.02 -9.86 -3.38
N PRO A 135 -12.31 -10.01 -2.07
CA PRO A 135 -11.44 -10.71 -1.14
C PRO A 135 -11.14 -12.15 -1.58
N MET A 136 -9.92 -12.58 -1.30
CA MET A 136 -9.49 -13.97 -1.47
C MET A 136 -10.02 -14.85 -0.32
N GLU A 137 -9.79 -16.16 -0.42
CA GLU A 137 -10.24 -17.15 0.57
C GLU A 137 -9.61 -16.92 1.96
N ASP A 138 -8.29 -16.75 2.04
CA ASP A 138 -7.64 -16.49 3.34
C ASP A 138 -7.91 -15.06 3.78
N LYS A 139 -8.53 -14.93 4.94
CA LYS A 139 -8.84 -13.63 5.53
C LYS A 139 -7.60 -12.88 6.02
N THR A 140 -6.43 -13.51 6.16
CA THR A 140 -5.25 -12.88 6.78
C THR A 140 -3.97 -13.40 6.14
N TYR A 141 -3.14 -12.47 5.64
CA TYR A 141 -1.86 -12.77 4.99
C TYR A 141 -0.65 -12.44 5.88
N LEU A 142 -0.82 -11.47 6.77
CA LEU A 142 0.25 -10.92 7.61
C LEU A 142 -0.18 -10.97 9.09
N PRO A 143 0.78 -10.99 10.04
CA PRO A 143 0.48 -11.13 11.47
C PRO A 143 -0.53 -10.09 11.98
N ALA A 144 -1.50 -10.53 12.78
CA ALA A 144 -2.59 -9.65 13.24
C ALA A 144 -2.16 -8.63 14.31
N ASP A 145 -1.01 -8.86 14.94
CA ASP A 145 -0.40 -8.06 16.01
C ASP A 145 0.68 -7.09 15.51
N LYS A 146 0.94 -7.06 14.19
CA LYS A 146 1.86 -6.14 13.53
C LYS A 146 1.11 -5.25 12.53
N PRO A 147 1.20 -3.91 12.63
CA PRO A 147 0.79 -3.02 11.57
C PRO A 147 1.74 -3.19 10.37
N THR A 148 1.22 -3.72 9.27
CA THR A 148 1.98 -3.83 8.01
C THR A 148 1.35 -2.97 6.91
N LEU A 149 2.18 -2.52 5.98
CA LEU A 149 1.77 -1.63 4.90
C LEU A 149 2.60 -1.83 3.63
N ASP A 150 2.14 -1.20 2.54
CA ASP A 150 2.79 -1.09 1.23
C ASP A 150 3.30 -2.41 0.64
N GLY A 151 2.50 -3.48 0.75
CA GLY A 151 2.79 -4.77 0.14
C GLY A 151 2.81 -4.71 -1.39
N THR A 152 3.97 -4.98 -1.99
CA THR A 152 4.16 -5.11 -3.44
C THR A 152 4.38 -6.58 -3.84
N PHE A 153 4.09 -6.91 -5.09
CA PHE A 153 4.18 -8.27 -5.63
C PHE A 153 5.50 -8.55 -6.34
N TRP A 154 6.08 -9.74 -6.12
CA TRP A 154 7.28 -10.19 -6.81
C TRP A 154 7.27 -11.69 -7.10
N ILE A 155 7.78 -12.11 -8.25
CA ILE A 155 8.13 -13.51 -8.54
C ILE A 155 9.66 -13.62 -8.49
N ASP A 156 10.19 -14.42 -7.56
CA ASP A 156 11.64 -14.59 -7.43
C ASP A 156 12.19 -15.66 -8.39
N LYS A 157 13.52 -15.80 -8.44
CA LYS A 157 14.24 -16.75 -9.31
C LYS A 157 13.91 -18.23 -9.01
N ASP A 158 13.33 -18.52 -7.86
CA ASP A 158 12.80 -19.83 -7.49
C ASP A 158 11.39 -20.09 -8.07
N ASN A 159 10.86 -19.16 -8.87
CA ASN A 159 9.51 -19.15 -9.46
C ASN A 159 8.38 -19.13 -8.42
N LYS A 160 8.66 -18.69 -7.19
CA LYS A 160 7.62 -18.53 -6.17
C LYS A 160 7.15 -17.09 -6.07
N PRO A 161 5.85 -16.89 -5.80
CA PRO A 161 5.32 -15.57 -5.54
C PRO A 161 5.64 -15.11 -4.11
N TYR A 162 5.97 -13.84 -3.97
CA TYR A 162 6.23 -13.17 -2.71
C TYR A 162 5.46 -11.86 -2.63
N MET A 163 5.06 -11.51 -1.42
CA MET A 163 4.73 -10.12 -1.07
C MET A 163 5.93 -9.53 -0.34
N VAL A 164 6.37 -8.36 -0.77
CA VAL A 164 7.38 -7.56 -0.06
C VAL A 164 6.67 -6.36 0.54
N TYR A 165 6.78 -6.16 1.85
CA TYR A 165 5.96 -5.21 2.60
C TYR A 165 6.75 -4.54 3.71
N CYS A 166 6.19 -3.48 4.29
CA CYS A 166 6.76 -2.80 5.44
C CYS A 166 6.13 -3.27 6.75
N TYR A 167 6.93 -3.48 7.80
CA TYR A 167 6.45 -3.47 9.19
C TYR A 167 6.60 -2.05 9.74
N GLU A 168 5.46 -1.42 10.04
CA GLU A 168 5.36 0.00 10.33
C GLU A 168 6.20 0.46 11.53
N TRP A 169 6.96 1.51 11.28
CA TRP A 169 7.87 2.17 12.23
C TRP A 169 7.19 2.71 13.48
N LEU A 170 5.86 2.89 13.48
CA LEU A 170 5.11 3.36 14.65
C LEU A 170 5.14 2.33 15.79
N GLN A 171 5.22 1.03 15.48
CA GLN A 171 5.30 -0.02 16.49
C GLN A 171 6.75 -0.40 16.82
N ASN A 172 7.62 -0.56 15.81
CA ASN A 172 8.99 -1.07 16.01
C ASN A 172 10.08 0.03 16.15
N TRP A 173 9.76 1.29 15.85
CA TRP A 173 10.65 2.46 15.91
C TRP A 173 11.89 2.42 15.00
N ASP A 174 11.97 1.43 14.12
CA ASP A 174 12.97 1.25 13.08
C ASP A 174 12.33 0.34 12.02
N GLY A 175 11.54 0.96 11.13
CA GLY A 175 10.71 0.29 10.15
C GLY A 175 11.49 -0.74 9.36
N THR A 176 10.84 -1.83 8.98
CA THR A 176 11.49 -2.92 8.25
C THR A 176 10.83 -3.11 6.90
N ILE A 177 11.62 -3.50 5.91
CA ILE A 177 11.11 -4.14 4.70
C ILE A 177 11.32 -5.64 4.85
N GLU A 178 10.23 -6.39 4.71
CA GLU A 178 10.17 -7.84 4.89
C GLU A 178 9.58 -8.48 3.63
N LYS A 179 9.82 -9.77 3.43
CA LYS A 179 9.13 -10.56 2.42
C LYS A 179 8.40 -11.74 3.07
N ILE A 180 7.30 -12.16 2.46
CA ILE A 180 6.61 -13.40 2.81
C ILE A 180 6.24 -14.15 1.54
N GLN A 181 6.37 -15.47 1.56
CA GLN A 181 5.95 -16.30 0.44
C GLN A 181 4.42 -16.29 0.33
N LEU A 182 3.89 -16.21 -0.89
CA LEU A 182 2.47 -16.36 -1.19
C LEU A 182 2.16 -17.79 -1.65
N LYS A 183 0.91 -18.20 -1.51
CA LYS A 183 0.41 -19.42 -2.17
C LYS A 183 0.50 -19.26 -3.71
N PRO A 184 0.64 -20.35 -4.49
CA PRO A 184 0.80 -20.27 -5.95
C PRO A 184 -0.37 -19.61 -6.73
N ASP A 185 -1.52 -19.46 -6.10
CA ASP A 185 -2.74 -18.79 -6.58
C ASP A 185 -2.97 -17.41 -5.94
N LEU A 186 -2.04 -17.00 -5.07
CA LEU A 186 -2.07 -15.78 -4.25
C LEU A 186 -3.22 -15.71 -3.25
N SER A 187 -3.90 -16.83 -2.93
CA SER A 187 -5.06 -16.87 -2.02
C SER A 187 -4.72 -16.76 -0.54
N GLY A 188 -3.44 -16.66 -0.21
CA GLY A 188 -2.91 -16.55 1.14
C GLY A 188 -1.38 -16.45 1.15
N SER A 189 -0.81 -16.41 2.34
CA SER A 189 0.65 -16.49 2.56
C SER A 189 1.07 -17.85 3.11
N ILE A 190 2.37 -18.13 3.07
CA ILE A 190 3.00 -19.36 3.56
C ILE A 190 4.15 -18.98 4.49
N GLY A 191 4.11 -19.50 5.71
CA GLY A 191 5.18 -19.32 6.70
C GLY A 191 5.13 -17.95 7.39
N GLU A 192 6.31 -17.47 7.78
CA GLU A 192 6.50 -16.20 8.49
C GLU A 192 7.28 -15.21 7.62
N GLY A 193 7.17 -13.91 7.94
CA GLY A 193 7.93 -12.86 7.27
C GLY A 193 9.44 -12.99 7.50
N GLU A 194 10.21 -12.82 6.44
CA GLU A 194 11.67 -12.76 6.45
C GLU A 194 12.12 -11.30 6.31
N LEU A 195 12.90 -10.83 7.30
CA LEU A 195 13.49 -9.48 7.28
C LEU A 195 14.48 -9.35 6.12
N LEU A 196 14.30 -8.32 5.27
CA LEU A 196 15.28 -7.95 4.26
C LEU A 196 16.27 -6.92 4.80
N PHE A 197 15.77 -5.80 5.32
CA PHE A 197 16.59 -4.74 5.93
C PHE A 197 15.73 -3.79 6.76
N LYS A 198 16.39 -2.91 7.52
CA LYS A 198 15.75 -1.89 8.34
C LYS A 198 15.94 -0.49 7.76
N ALA A 199 15.09 0.44 8.16
CA ALA A 199 15.19 1.86 7.81
C ALA A 199 16.58 2.42 8.16
N SER A 200 17.10 2.03 9.32
CA SER A 200 18.39 2.45 9.83
C SER A 200 19.61 1.98 9.03
N ASP A 201 19.46 0.97 8.17
CA ASP A 201 20.52 0.51 7.25
C ASP A 201 20.71 1.47 6.06
N SER A 202 19.79 2.44 5.87
CA SER A 202 19.91 3.46 4.85
C SER A 202 21.05 4.45 5.17
N PRO A 203 21.98 4.69 4.24
CA PRO A 203 23.04 5.69 4.43
C PRO A 203 22.55 7.13 4.20
N TRP A 204 21.34 7.33 3.68
CA TRP A 204 20.85 8.62 3.20
C TRP A 204 19.69 9.18 4.01
N SER A 205 18.88 8.33 4.66
CA SER A 205 17.72 8.79 5.44
C SER A 205 18.17 9.53 6.69
N LYS A 206 17.42 10.57 7.09
CA LYS A 206 17.81 11.44 8.22
C LYS A 206 16.60 11.96 8.98
N GLU A 207 16.66 11.91 10.30
CA GLU A 207 15.78 12.65 11.20
C GLU A 207 16.58 13.42 12.27
N ARG A 208 15.99 14.51 12.76
CA ARG A 208 16.49 15.23 13.92
C ARG A 208 15.73 14.78 15.15
N THR A 209 16.45 14.28 16.15
CA THR A 209 15.87 13.90 17.44
C THR A 209 15.57 15.13 18.30
N GLU A 210 14.77 14.96 19.35
CA GLU A 210 14.43 16.04 20.29
C GLU A 210 15.67 16.67 20.95
N ASP A 211 16.73 15.89 21.18
CA ASP A 211 18.03 16.36 21.69
C ASP A 211 18.93 16.99 20.62
N GLY A 212 18.42 17.19 19.40
CA GLY A 212 19.09 17.89 18.30
C GLY A 212 20.06 17.02 17.48
N LYS A 213 20.28 15.76 17.86
CA LYS A 213 21.15 14.83 17.11
C LYS A 213 20.53 14.44 15.77
N ILE A 214 21.40 14.06 14.83
CA ILE A 214 21.01 13.54 13.52
C ILE A 214 21.27 12.04 13.53
N LYS A 215 20.28 11.26 13.11
CA LYS A 215 20.37 9.80 12.93
C LYS A 215 19.54 9.37 11.71
N PRO A 216 19.67 8.11 11.23
CA PRO A 216 18.78 7.59 10.20
C PRO A 216 17.30 7.77 10.55
N ASN A 217 16.48 8.07 9.55
CA ASN A 217 15.03 8.13 9.73
C ASN A 217 14.48 6.71 9.85
N LYS A 218 13.53 6.51 10.76
CA LYS A 218 12.90 5.22 11.07
C LYS A 218 11.85 4.72 10.06
N VAL A 219 11.43 5.55 9.11
CA VAL A 219 10.35 5.20 8.16
C VAL A 219 10.86 4.31 7.03
N THR A 220 10.09 3.28 6.69
CA THR A 220 10.15 2.48 5.46
C THR A 220 8.78 2.50 4.80
N ASP A 221 8.68 3.03 3.57
CA ASP A 221 7.43 3.09 2.80
C ASP A 221 7.69 2.74 1.32
N GLY A 222 6.67 2.24 0.63
CA GLY A 222 6.62 2.04 -0.82
C GLY A 222 7.75 1.19 -1.42
N PRO A 223 8.03 -0.04 -0.93
CA PRO A 223 8.95 -0.94 -1.62
C PRO A 223 8.38 -1.29 -3.00
N PHE A 224 9.21 -1.23 -4.04
CA PHE A 224 8.85 -1.69 -5.38
C PHE A 224 10.06 -2.34 -6.06
N LEU A 225 9.89 -3.59 -6.48
CA LEU A 225 10.96 -4.41 -7.04
C LEU A 225 10.95 -4.34 -8.57
N PHE A 226 12.15 -4.37 -9.15
CA PHE A 226 12.31 -4.38 -10.60
C PHE A 226 13.59 -5.14 -10.98
N GLU A 227 13.60 -5.69 -12.19
CA GLU A 227 14.80 -6.25 -12.77
C GLU A 227 15.50 -5.20 -13.64
N THR A 228 16.81 -5.04 -13.45
CA THR A 228 17.62 -4.20 -14.33
C THR A 228 17.83 -4.88 -15.68
N GLN A 229 18.22 -4.11 -16.69
CA GLN A 229 18.63 -4.66 -18.00
C GLN A 229 19.84 -5.62 -17.91
N THR A 230 20.55 -5.65 -16.77
CA THR A 230 21.68 -6.55 -16.51
C THR A 230 21.30 -7.80 -15.71
N GLY A 231 20.01 -8.04 -15.46
CA GLY A 231 19.53 -9.21 -14.72
C GLY A 231 19.74 -9.14 -13.20
N LYS A 232 19.95 -7.92 -12.68
CA LYS A 232 20.06 -7.68 -11.23
C LYS A 232 18.71 -7.28 -10.68
N LEU A 233 18.45 -7.72 -9.45
CA LEU A 233 17.30 -7.25 -8.69
C LEU A 233 17.59 -5.85 -8.15
N GLY A 234 16.70 -4.91 -8.44
CA GLY A 234 16.64 -3.59 -7.83
C GLY A 234 15.39 -3.44 -6.99
N MET A 235 15.46 -2.55 -6.00
CA MET A 235 14.30 -2.13 -5.20
C MET A 235 14.38 -0.62 -5.02
N ILE A 236 13.27 0.07 -5.32
CA ILE A 236 13.05 1.43 -4.82
C ILE A 236 12.21 1.34 -3.55
N TRP A 237 12.46 2.26 -2.63
CA TRP A 237 11.71 2.43 -1.39
C TRP A 237 11.95 3.85 -0.88
N THR A 238 11.12 4.31 0.05
CA THR A 238 11.15 5.69 0.52
C THR A 238 11.30 5.80 2.04
N SER A 239 11.89 6.92 2.43
CA SER A 239 12.13 7.36 3.79
C SER A 239 12.39 8.87 3.73
N TRP A 240 12.52 9.53 4.87
CA TRP A 240 12.67 10.98 4.91
C TRP A 240 14.13 11.44 4.94
N VAL A 241 14.38 12.57 4.28
CA VAL A 241 15.60 13.37 4.44
C VAL A 241 15.16 14.74 4.93
N PHE A 242 15.27 15.00 6.23
CA PHE A 242 14.87 16.25 6.90
C PHE A 242 13.53 16.85 6.40
N GLY A 243 12.45 16.59 7.13
CA GLY A 243 11.16 17.28 6.91
C GLY A 243 11.19 18.75 7.29
#